data_AF-A0A964EFN6-F1
#
_entry.id   AF-A0A964EFN6-F1
#
_cell.length_a   1.000
_cell.length_b   1.000
_cell.length_c   1.000
_cell.angle_alpha   90.00
_cell.angle_beta   90.00
_cell.angle_gamma   90.00
#
_symmetry.space_group_name_H-M   'P 1'
#
loop_
_entity.id
_entity.type
_entity.pdbx_description
1 polymer ?
#
loop_
_entity_poly.entity_id
_entity_poly.type
_entity_poly.pdbx_seq_one_letter_code
_entity_poly.pdbx_strand_id
1 'polypeptide(L)'
;MGLFDSIFEKKSGVPGKLMFKLTKDLAISVIHNSIKDCKKGAELEIILFYAGILLQHANRIKPHKINQIQDDYFIELIGYIRQNNVQKIINQNIVDFINKRLILYNEELLRISNSGGMAIPTKLMYNFIENPLQPRSGDNYDLGSQMLIMATLMPGLKKIEEMANPIIQKFY
;
A
#
# COMPACT_ATOMS: atom_id res chain seq x y z
N MET A 1 7.89 12.90 21.79
CA MET A 1 6.66 12.88 20.98
C MET A 1 6.97 12.20 19.67
N GLY A 2 6.46 10.98 19.49
CA GLY A 2 6.67 10.22 18.26
C GLY A 2 5.70 10.71 17.17
N LEU A 3 6.06 10.50 15.90
CA LEU A 3 5.15 10.68 14.75
C LEU A 3 3.76 10.04 14.98
N PHE A 4 3.71 9.00 15.82
CA PHE A 4 2.54 8.19 16.14
C PHE A 4 1.59 8.80 17.18
N ASP A 5 2.07 9.64 18.09
CA ASP A 5 1.20 10.34 19.06
C ASP A 5 0.21 11.25 18.30
N SER A 6 0.66 11.83 17.17
CA SER A 6 -0.16 12.68 16.30
C SER A 6 -1.30 11.97 15.56
N ILE A 7 -1.25 10.63 15.40
CA ILE A 7 -2.30 9.84 14.74
C ILE A 7 -3.47 9.61 15.70
N PHE A 8 -3.18 9.42 16.99
CA PHE A 8 -4.17 9.07 18.01
C PHE A 8 -4.68 10.27 18.81
N GLU A 9 -3.98 11.41 18.81
CA GLU A 9 -4.39 12.62 19.55
C GLU A 9 -5.55 13.40 18.92
N LYS A 10 -5.82 13.26 17.61
CA LYS A 10 -7.01 13.87 16.97
C LYS A 10 -8.20 12.92 16.95
N LYS A 11 -9.05 13.04 17.99
CA LYS A 11 -10.43 12.52 18.02
C LYS A 11 -11.18 12.92 16.72
N SER A 12 -11.96 11.97 16.17
CA SER A 12 -12.90 12.06 15.01
C SER A 12 -12.39 11.84 13.57
N GLY A 13 -11.48 10.89 13.34
CA GLY A 13 -11.19 10.40 11.99
C GLY A 13 -12.17 9.32 11.52
N VAL A 14 -12.66 9.41 10.29
CA VAL A 14 -13.39 8.31 9.62
C VAL A 14 -12.41 7.14 9.39
N PRO A 15 -12.75 5.87 9.66
CA PRO A 15 -11.77 4.77 9.70
C PRO A 15 -10.96 4.60 8.42
N GLY A 16 -11.60 4.70 7.24
CA GLY A 16 -10.91 4.64 5.96
C GLY A 16 -9.83 5.72 5.79
N LYS A 17 -10.06 6.92 6.34
CA LYS A 17 -9.06 8.00 6.34
C LYS A 17 -7.86 7.71 7.23
N LEU A 18 -8.09 7.19 8.43
CA LEU A 18 -7.01 6.81 9.35
C LEU A 18 -6.19 5.65 8.76
N MET A 19 -6.88 4.69 8.13
CA MET A 19 -6.30 3.59 7.37
C MET A 19 -5.44 4.08 6.20
N PHE A 20 -5.91 5.07 5.44
CA PHE A 20 -5.11 5.70 4.38
C PHE A 20 -3.85 6.36 4.93
N LYS A 21 -3.98 7.14 6.02
CA LYS A 21 -2.82 7.75 6.69
C LYS A 21 -1.78 6.70 7.10
N LEU A 22 -2.21 5.57 7.69
CA LEU A 22 -1.31 4.46 8.03
C LEU A 22 -0.55 3.93 6.81
N THR A 23 -1.25 3.64 5.71
CA THR A 23 -0.60 3.11 4.50
C THR A 23 0.43 4.09 3.93
N LYS A 24 0.12 5.38 3.98
CA LYS A 24 1.02 6.44 3.52
C LYS A 24 2.26 6.56 4.41
N ASP A 25 2.09 6.61 5.73
CA ASP A 25 3.20 6.74 6.67
C ASP A 25 4.17 5.54 6.57
N LEU A 26 3.63 4.33 6.37
CA LEU A 26 4.43 3.13 6.10
C LEU A 26 5.15 3.19 4.75
N ALA A 27 4.48 3.66 3.70
CA ALA A 27 5.10 3.80 2.38
C ALA A 27 6.30 4.76 2.41
N ILE A 28 6.16 5.91 3.08
CA ILE A 28 7.25 6.87 3.30
C ILE A 28 8.41 6.19 4.03
N SER A 29 8.13 5.41 5.08
CA SER A 29 9.16 4.70 5.82
C SER A 29 9.90 3.66 4.97
N VAL A 30 9.20 2.92 4.10
CA VAL A 30 9.83 1.94 3.20
C VAL A 30 10.74 2.65 2.20
N ILE A 31 10.27 3.75 1.60
CA ILE A 31 11.07 4.53 0.65
C ILE A 31 12.34 5.05 1.31
N HIS A 32 12.21 5.68 2.48
CA HIS A 32 13.33 6.31 3.17
C HIS A 32 14.40 5.29 3.57
N ASN A 33 14.00 4.07 3.93
CA ASN A 33 14.90 3.05 4.44
C ASN A 33 15.51 2.14 3.37
N SER A 34 14.87 2.01 2.20
CA SER A 34 15.20 0.91 1.26
C SER A 34 15.39 1.34 -0.18
N ILE A 35 14.94 2.53 -0.58
CA ILE A 35 14.96 2.97 -1.97
C ILE A 35 15.80 4.24 -2.08
N LYS A 36 17.10 4.05 -2.27
CA LYS A 36 18.02 5.13 -2.62
C LYS A 36 17.62 5.60 -4.03
N ASP A 37 17.23 6.87 -4.16
CA ASP A 37 16.73 7.48 -5.42
C ASP A 37 15.38 6.93 -5.91
N CYS A 38 14.38 7.04 -5.05
CA CYS A 38 13.00 6.68 -5.32
C CYS A 38 12.40 7.45 -6.52
N LYS A 39 12.03 6.71 -7.58
CA LYS A 39 11.35 7.29 -8.74
C LYS A 39 9.98 7.82 -8.35
N LYS A 40 9.58 8.94 -8.97
CA LYS A 40 8.27 9.55 -8.75
C LYS A 40 7.15 8.54 -9.00
N GLY A 41 6.30 8.32 -8.00
CA GLY A 41 5.17 7.40 -8.07
C GLY A 41 5.35 6.09 -7.31
N ALA A 42 6.56 5.73 -6.90
CA ALA A 42 6.80 4.52 -6.10
C ALA A 42 6.08 4.57 -4.73
N GLU A 43 5.91 5.76 -4.14
CA GLU A 43 5.11 5.94 -2.91
C GLU A 43 3.68 5.46 -3.11
N LEU A 44 3.05 5.83 -4.25
CA LEU A 44 1.69 5.40 -4.56
C LEU A 44 1.62 3.89 -4.80
N GLU A 45 2.62 3.29 -5.46
CA GLU A 45 2.67 1.84 -5.66
C GLU A 45 2.76 1.08 -4.32
N ILE A 46 3.56 1.58 -3.37
CA ILE A 46 3.67 0.98 -2.03
C ILE A 46 2.38 1.21 -1.22
N ILE A 47 1.75 2.39 -1.34
CA ILE A 47 0.42 2.65 -0.74
C ILE A 47 -0.60 1.65 -1.25
N LEU A 48 -0.67 1.43 -2.58
CA LEU A 48 -1.61 0.49 -3.20
C LEU A 48 -1.35 -0.95 -2.76
N PHE A 49 -0.10 -1.33 -2.63
CA PHE A 49 0.28 -2.64 -2.10
C PHE A 49 -0.23 -2.85 -0.67
N TYR A 50 0.03 -1.90 0.23
CA TYR A 50 -0.47 -1.99 1.60
C TYR A 50 -2.00 -1.85 1.69
N ALA A 51 -2.64 -1.11 0.79
CA ALA A 51 -4.09 -0.97 0.72
C ALA A 51 -4.77 -2.33 0.57
N GLY A 52 -4.25 -3.18 -0.33
CA GLY A 52 -4.81 -4.53 -0.55
C GLY A 52 -4.83 -5.37 0.73
N ILE A 53 -3.72 -5.38 1.46
CA ILE A 53 -3.56 -6.14 2.72
C ILE A 53 -4.48 -5.59 3.80
N LEU A 54 -4.44 -4.27 3.98
CA LEU A 54 -5.20 -3.56 5.00
C LEU A 54 -6.72 -3.72 4.80
N LEU A 55 -7.20 -3.60 3.56
CA LEU A 55 -8.63 -3.74 3.25
C LEU A 55 -9.09 -5.20 3.38
N GLN A 56 -8.25 -6.18 3.02
CA GLN A 56 -8.56 -7.59 3.29
C GLN A 56 -8.65 -7.87 4.80
N HIS A 57 -7.74 -7.31 5.58
CA HIS A 57 -7.76 -7.42 7.04
C HIS A 57 -9.01 -6.78 7.65
N ALA A 58 -9.38 -5.58 7.21
CA ALA A 58 -10.63 -4.93 7.62
C ALA A 58 -11.87 -5.76 7.26
N ASN A 59 -11.89 -6.39 6.09
CA ASN A 59 -12.98 -7.27 5.69
C ASN A 59 -13.11 -8.49 6.60
N ARG A 60 -11.99 -9.07 7.07
CA ARG A 60 -12.00 -10.20 8.01
C ARG A 60 -12.56 -9.81 9.38
N ILE A 61 -12.29 -8.60 9.85
CA ILE A 61 -12.72 -8.15 11.19
C ILE A 61 -14.15 -7.59 11.17
N LYS A 62 -14.51 -6.79 10.15
CA LYS A 62 -15.81 -6.10 10.02
C LYS A 62 -16.38 -6.25 8.61
N PRO A 63 -16.78 -7.46 8.19
CA PRO A 63 -17.28 -7.70 6.82
C PRO A 63 -18.50 -6.84 6.47
N HIS A 64 -19.38 -6.55 7.44
CA HIS A 64 -20.58 -5.73 7.21
C HIS A 64 -20.30 -4.22 7.05
N LYS A 65 -19.07 -3.76 7.32
CA LYS A 65 -18.68 -2.35 7.22
C LYS A 65 -17.63 -2.10 6.14
N ILE A 66 -17.20 -3.13 5.43
CA ILE A 66 -16.09 -3.04 4.48
C ILE A 66 -16.35 -2.02 3.36
N ASN A 67 -17.58 -1.97 2.83
CA ASN A 67 -17.92 -1.02 1.76
C ASN A 67 -17.71 0.43 2.21
N GLN A 68 -18.17 0.77 3.42
CA GLN A 68 -17.97 2.10 3.99
C GLN A 68 -16.47 2.40 4.19
N ILE A 69 -15.72 1.45 4.76
CA ILE A 69 -14.28 1.59 4.99
C ILE A 69 -13.53 1.80 3.66
N GLN A 70 -13.89 1.05 2.62
CA GLN A 70 -13.32 1.15 1.28
C GLN A 70 -13.62 2.50 0.65
N ASP A 71 -14.87 2.96 0.68
CA ASP A 71 -15.26 4.25 0.12
C ASP A 71 -14.46 5.39 0.76
N ASP A 72 -14.41 5.42 2.10
CA ASP A 72 -13.66 6.42 2.86
C ASP A 72 -12.17 6.38 2.55
N TYR A 73 -11.59 5.19 2.39
CA TYR A 73 -10.18 5.00 2.03
C TYR A 73 -9.90 5.51 0.61
N PHE A 74 -10.72 5.11 -0.37
CA PHE A 74 -10.50 5.46 -1.77
C PHE A 74 -10.76 6.94 -2.06
N ILE A 75 -11.66 7.60 -1.34
CA ILE A 75 -11.82 9.06 -1.40
C ILE A 75 -10.50 9.76 -1.05
N GLU A 76 -9.84 9.35 0.04
CA GLU A 76 -8.57 9.95 0.47
C GLU A 76 -7.43 9.58 -0.49
N LEU A 77 -7.39 8.35 -1.01
CA LEU A 77 -6.41 7.94 -2.03
C LEU A 77 -6.53 8.78 -3.32
N ILE A 78 -7.74 8.95 -3.85
CA ILE A 78 -7.98 9.77 -5.06
C ILE A 78 -7.63 11.24 -4.79
N GLY A 79 -7.96 11.75 -3.60
CA GLY A 79 -7.56 13.08 -3.15
C GLY A 79 -6.03 13.25 -3.19
N TYR A 80 -5.30 12.28 -2.65
CA TYR A 80 -3.84 12.26 -2.67
C TYR A 80 -3.26 12.21 -4.08
N ILE A 81 -3.80 11.36 -4.97
CA ILE A 81 -3.35 11.26 -6.38
C ILE A 81 -3.47 12.61 -7.10
N ARG A 82 -4.59 13.32 -6.88
CA ARG A 82 -4.84 14.64 -7.48
C ARG A 82 -3.91 15.70 -6.93
N GLN A 83 -3.79 15.80 -5.60
CA GLN A 83 -2.94 16.78 -4.93
C GLN A 83 -1.47 16.68 -5.36
N ASN A 84 -0.98 15.45 -5.55
CA ASN A 84 0.41 15.20 -5.94
C ASN A 84 0.64 15.17 -7.46
N ASN A 85 -0.39 15.54 -8.27
CA ASN A 85 -0.34 15.51 -9.73
C ASN A 85 0.10 14.15 -10.32
N VAL A 86 -0.17 13.05 -9.60
CA VAL A 86 0.26 11.70 -10.01
C VAL A 86 -0.56 11.21 -11.20
N GLN A 87 -1.81 11.69 -11.33
CA GLN A 87 -2.68 11.41 -12.47
C GLN A 87 -2.01 11.71 -13.82
N LYS A 88 -1.11 12.70 -13.90
CA LYS A 88 -0.41 13.04 -15.16
C LYS A 88 0.59 11.96 -15.60
N ILE A 89 1.00 11.08 -14.69
CA ILE A 89 1.94 9.99 -14.93
C ILE A 89 1.17 8.71 -15.30
N ILE A 90 -0.02 8.53 -14.71
CA ILE A 90 -0.90 7.40 -14.99
C ILE A 90 -1.57 7.62 -16.35
N ASN A 91 -1.05 7.01 -17.40
CA ASN A 91 -1.60 7.11 -18.76
C ASN A 91 -2.78 6.16 -19.00
N GLN A 92 -3.74 6.13 -18.07
CA GLN A 92 -5.03 5.43 -18.19
C GLN A 92 -6.03 5.96 -17.15
N ASN A 93 -7.26 5.47 -17.17
CA ASN A 93 -8.25 5.76 -16.12
C ASN A 93 -7.70 5.36 -14.73
N ILE A 94 -7.83 6.25 -13.74
CA ILE A 94 -7.28 6.02 -12.39
C ILE A 94 -7.92 4.82 -11.70
N VAL A 95 -9.25 4.66 -11.81
CA VAL A 95 -9.97 3.55 -11.17
C VAL A 95 -9.52 2.22 -11.77
N ASP A 96 -9.41 2.16 -13.09
CA ASP A 96 -8.89 0.97 -13.79
C ASP A 96 -7.43 0.68 -13.40
N PHE A 97 -6.59 1.72 -13.27
CA PHE A 97 -5.21 1.57 -12.81
C PHE A 97 -5.15 0.97 -11.40
N ILE A 98 -5.90 1.54 -10.46
CA ILE A 98 -5.95 1.09 -9.06
C ILE A 98 -6.40 -0.37 -9.00
N ASN A 99 -7.51 -0.71 -9.68
CA ASN A 99 -8.04 -2.07 -9.68
C ASN A 99 -7.04 -3.08 -10.24
N LYS A 100 -6.42 -2.77 -11.40
CA LYS A 100 -5.37 -3.62 -11.99
C LYS A 100 -4.19 -3.82 -11.04
N ARG A 101 -3.78 -2.76 -10.32
CA ARG A 101 -2.68 -2.82 -9.36
C ARG A 101 -3.00 -3.67 -8.14
N LEU A 102 -4.19 -3.50 -7.56
CA LEU A 102 -4.63 -4.30 -6.42
C LEU A 102 -4.71 -5.79 -6.78
N ILE A 103 -5.22 -6.12 -7.97
CA ILE A 103 -5.25 -7.51 -8.47
C ILE A 103 -3.83 -8.06 -8.60
N LEU A 104 -2.96 -7.34 -9.32
CA LEU A 104 -1.56 -7.76 -9.53
C LEU A 104 -0.83 -8.00 -8.21
N TYR A 105 -0.97 -7.09 -7.25
CA TYR A 105 -0.29 -7.21 -5.96
C TYR A 105 -0.84 -8.35 -5.10
N ASN A 106 -2.15 -8.61 -5.18
CA ASN A 106 -2.72 -9.77 -4.53
C ASN A 106 -2.21 -11.08 -5.17
N GLU A 107 -2.08 -11.15 -6.49
CA GLU A 107 -1.50 -12.30 -7.18
C GLU A 107 -0.04 -12.56 -6.75
N GLU A 108 0.78 -11.50 -6.66
CA GLU A 108 2.18 -11.61 -6.21
C GLU A 108 2.26 -12.07 -4.74
N LEU A 109 1.39 -11.54 -3.86
CA LEU A 109 1.31 -11.98 -2.45
C LEU A 109 0.91 -13.46 -2.32
N LEU A 110 -0.07 -13.90 -3.11
CA LEU A 110 -0.46 -15.31 -3.15
C LEU A 110 0.69 -16.19 -3.64
N ARG A 111 1.48 -15.74 -4.63
CA ARG A 111 2.67 -16.47 -5.08
C ARG A 111 3.73 -16.58 -3.99
N ILE A 112 4.01 -15.49 -3.27
CA ILE A 112 4.92 -15.50 -2.12
C ILE A 112 4.42 -16.49 -1.07
N SER A 113 3.13 -16.42 -0.70
CA SER A 113 2.54 -17.29 0.32
C SER A 113 2.60 -18.78 -0.08
N ASN A 114 2.18 -19.11 -1.30
CA ASN A 114 2.13 -20.49 -1.79
C ASN A 114 3.52 -21.12 -1.97
N SER A 115 4.56 -20.31 -2.14
CA SER A 115 5.95 -20.75 -2.24
C SER A 115 6.67 -20.83 -0.88
N GLY A 116 5.97 -20.66 0.24
CA GLY A 116 6.59 -20.62 1.56
C GLY A 116 7.53 -19.42 1.75
N GLY A 117 7.30 -18.32 1.04
CA GLY A 117 8.13 -17.13 1.07
C GLY A 117 9.34 -17.15 0.13
N MET A 118 9.51 -18.20 -0.69
CA MET A 118 10.67 -18.33 -1.58
C MET A 118 10.50 -17.63 -2.94
N ALA A 119 9.27 -17.30 -3.33
CA ALA A 119 9.02 -16.61 -4.59
C ALA A 119 9.47 -15.15 -4.51
N ILE A 120 10.25 -14.74 -5.50
CA ILE A 120 10.67 -13.36 -5.69
C ILE A 120 9.56 -12.59 -6.40
N PRO A 121 9.05 -11.47 -5.85
CA PRO A 121 7.96 -10.73 -6.47
C PRO A 121 8.44 -9.75 -7.55
N THR A 122 8.90 -10.28 -8.68
CA THR A 122 9.55 -9.53 -9.77
C THR A 122 8.72 -8.38 -10.31
N LYS A 123 7.39 -8.56 -10.44
CA LYS A 123 6.47 -7.54 -10.97
C LYS A 123 6.21 -6.41 -9.98
N LEU A 124 6.16 -6.74 -8.70
CA LEU A 124 6.05 -5.75 -7.63
C LEU A 124 7.32 -4.89 -7.60
N MET A 125 8.48 -5.53 -7.72
CA MET A 125 9.79 -4.85 -7.71
C MET A 125 9.98 -3.97 -8.95
N TYR A 126 9.53 -4.43 -10.11
CA TYR A 126 9.43 -3.60 -11.31
C TYR A 126 8.63 -2.32 -11.07
N ASN A 127 7.46 -2.43 -10.42
CA ASN A 127 6.61 -1.26 -10.15
C ASN A 127 7.18 -0.36 -9.04
N PHE A 128 7.91 -0.91 -8.07
CA PHE A 128 8.42 -0.12 -6.95
C PHE A 128 9.71 0.62 -7.29
N ILE A 129 10.59 -0.01 -8.07
CA ILE A 129 11.96 0.47 -8.30
C ILE A 129 12.14 0.95 -9.74
N GLU A 130 11.80 0.09 -10.71
CA GLU A 130 12.18 0.34 -12.09
C GLU A 130 11.24 1.32 -12.79
N ASN A 131 9.95 1.04 -12.79
CA ASN A 131 8.98 1.79 -13.58
C ASN A 131 7.63 1.94 -12.83
N PRO A 132 7.60 2.76 -11.77
CA PRO A 132 6.35 3.06 -11.07
C PRO A 132 5.29 3.64 -11.98
N LEU A 133 4.04 3.28 -11.69
CA LEU A 133 2.83 3.79 -12.34
C LEU A 133 2.66 3.44 -13.81
N GLN A 134 3.52 2.58 -14.36
CA GLN A 134 3.33 2.08 -15.72
C GLN A 134 2.06 1.22 -15.80
N PRO A 135 1.19 1.42 -16.81
CA PRO A 135 -0.04 0.62 -16.96
C PRO A 135 0.19 -0.89 -17.05
N ARG A 136 1.38 -1.30 -17.49
CA ARG A 136 1.82 -2.70 -17.58
C ARG A 136 3.06 -2.90 -16.73
N SER A 137 3.10 -4.01 -16.00
CA SER A 137 4.28 -4.42 -15.24
C SER A 137 5.16 -5.33 -16.09
N GLY A 138 6.46 -5.08 -16.05
CA GLY A 138 7.49 -6.02 -16.48
C GLY A 138 8.02 -6.83 -15.29
N ASP A 139 9.13 -7.51 -15.52
CA ASP A 139 9.91 -8.17 -14.48
C ASP A 139 11.16 -7.35 -14.17
N ASN A 140 11.43 -7.15 -12.88
CA ASN A 140 12.75 -6.74 -12.40
C ASN A 140 13.52 -8.03 -12.02
N TYR A 141 14.80 -8.12 -12.38
CA TYR A 141 15.66 -9.27 -12.08
C TYR A 141 16.86 -8.91 -11.19
N ASP A 142 16.90 -7.68 -10.66
CA ASP A 142 17.95 -7.25 -9.75
C ASP A 142 17.72 -7.80 -8.34
N LEU A 143 18.29 -8.98 -8.08
CA LEU A 143 18.15 -9.70 -6.82
C LEU A 143 18.57 -8.87 -5.60
N GLY A 144 19.60 -8.02 -5.72
CA GLY A 144 20.10 -7.22 -4.60
C GLY A 144 19.06 -6.20 -4.13
N SER A 145 18.51 -5.43 -5.07
CA SER A 145 17.44 -4.46 -4.79
C SER A 145 16.17 -5.13 -4.28
N GLN A 146 15.84 -6.31 -4.82
CA GLN A 146 14.68 -7.08 -4.39
C GLN A 146 14.78 -7.53 -2.94
N MET A 147 15.93 -8.10 -2.54
CA MET A 147 16.15 -8.55 -1.17
C MET A 147 16.07 -7.39 -0.18
N LEU A 148 16.64 -6.23 -0.52
CA LEU A 148 16.62 -5.03 0.33
C LEU A 148 15.20 -4.51 0.58
N ILE A 149 14.39 -4.42 -0.48
CA ILE A 149 13.00 -3.99 -0.33
C ILE A 149 12.21 -5.04 0.44
N MET A 150 12.35 -6.33 0.12
CA MET A 150 11.63 -7.40 0.82
C MET A 150 11.94 -7.41 2.32
N ALA A 151 13.19 -7.17 2.72
CA ALA A 151 13.59 -7.06 4.12
C ALA A 151 12.86 -5.93 4.87
N THR A 152 12.39 -4.91 4.16
CA THR A 152 11.69 -3.75 4.76
C THR A 152 10.18 -3.83 4.59
N LEU A 153 9.72 -4.39 3.47
CA LEU A 153 8.32 -4.56 3.10
C LEU A 153 7.66 -5.65 3.96
N MET A 154 8.33 -6.78 4.15
CA MET A 154 7.76 -7.94 4.86
C MET A 154 7.43 -7.63 6.34
N PRO A 155 8.31 -6.99 7.13
CA PRO A 155 7.95 -6.55 8.48
C PRO A 155 6.77 -5.57 8.50
N GLY A 156 6.62 -4.76 7.46
CA GLY A 156 5.51 -3.82 7.30
C GLY A 156 4.15 -4.50 7.17
N LEU A 157 4.10 -5.74 6.63
CA LEU A 157 2.83 -6.47 6.43
C LEU A 157 2.14 -6.84 7.75
N LYS A 158 2.89 -7.40 8.70
CA LYS A 158 2.32 -7.72 10.00
C LYS A 158 2.02 -6.45 10.80
N LYS A 159 2.94 -5.49 10.75
CA LYS A 159 2.82 -4.22 11.47
C LYS A 159 1.58 -3.43 11.04
N ILE A 160 1.24 -3.43 9.75
CA ILE A 160 0.06 -2.68 9.30
C ILE A 160 -1.24 -3.28 9.84
N GLU A 161 -1.35 -4.60 9.89
CA GLU A 161 -2.52 -5.29 10.48
C GLU A 161 -2.64 -5.02 11.98
N GLU A 162 -1.53 -5.09 12.72
CA GLU A 162 -1.46 -4.78 14.15
C GLU A 162 -1.89 -3.33 14.44
N MET A 163 -1.45 -2.38 13.62
CA MET A 163 -1.80 -0.96 13.76
C MET A 163 -3.25 -0.66 13.33
N ALA A 164 -3.78 -1.42 12.37
CA ALA A 164 -5.15 -1.27 11.88
C ALA A 164 -6.20 -1.80 12.86
N ASN A 165 -5.88 -2.86 13.61
CA ASN A 165 -6.78 -3.48 14.59
C ASN A 165 -7.51 -2.48 15.51
N PRO A 166 -6.81 -1.62 16.26
CA PRO A 166 -7.48 -0.68 17.16
C PRO A 166 -8.34 0.35 16.41
N ILE A 167 -8.00 0.70 15.17
CA ILE A 167 -8.79 1.61 14.34
C ILE A 167 -10.08 0.93 13.90
N ILE A 168 -10.00 -0.30 13.39
CA ILE A 168 -11.16 -1.03 12.90
C ILE A 168 -12.13 -1.37 14.05
N GLN A 169 -11.61 -1.72 15.22
CA GLN A 169 -12.42 -2.09 16.39
C GLN A 169 -13.06 -0.90 17.11
N LYS A 170 -12.43 0.28 17.10
CA LYS A 170 -12.92 1.45 17.85
C LYS A 170 -14.08 2.16 17.18
N PHE A 171 -14.18 2.09 15.86
CA PHE A 171 -15.12 2.89 15.08
C PHE A 171 -16.28 2.08 14.49
N TYR A 172 -16.28 0.75 14.65
CA TYR A 172 -17.33 -0.17 14.17
C TYR A 172 -17.43 -1.42 15.05
#